data_AF-A0A413SB51-F1
#
_entry.id   AF-A0A413SB51-F1
#
_cell.length_a   1.000
_cell.length_b   1.000
_cell.length_c   1.000
_cell.angle_alpha   90.00
_cell.angle_beta   90.00
_cell.angle_gamma   90.00
#
_symmetry.space_group_name_H-M   'P 1'
#
loop_
_entity.id
_entity.type
_entity.pdbx_description
1 polymer ?
#
loop_
_entity_poly.entity_id
_entity_poly.type
_entity_poly.pdbx_seq_one_letter_code
_entity_poly.pdbx_strand_id
1 'polypeptide(L)'
;MNKAIKYRLYPTTKQATMFANTFGCCRKVYNLMLNDKLESYKLTGKFVSVTPAMYKKDYQFLKEVDSLALANVQLNLQGAFKSCFNKSCKKKTGFPKFKSAKRSRKSYTTNNQKGTVAIIDNTIKLPKIGRVKAVIHRQPNADWVIKSATISQDNDGKYYASVLFEFEQNIISVPISDNAIGLDYASDGLYVDDKGNVGTNHKYYRESHKKLTKEQRKLSRMKGSKKGEAKSNNYIKQLHKVNKIHKHISNQRLDNLQKISTEIANQYDVVCVESLNMKAMSSKGFGNGKSTLDNGYGMFLNMLEYKLADRGKYLVKVDKWYPSSQICHCCGKKHPEMKDLRIRIFTCDCGFTISRDQNAALNIKNEGLRILKSETFAA
;
A
#
# COMPACT_ATOMS: atom_id res chain seq x y z
N MET A 1 -18.14 -6.95 -5.97
CA MET A 1 -16.78 -6.65 -5.47
C MET A 1 -16.10 -5.61 -6.35
N ASN A 2 -15.07 -4.93 -5.82
CA ASN A 2 -14.31 -3.90 -6.55
C ASN A 2 -12.82 -4.26 -6.60
N LYS A 3 -12.23 -4.34 -7.80
CA LYS A 3 -10.80 -4.64 -7.98
C LYS A 3 -10.17 -3.69 -8.97
N ALA A 4 -8.95 -3.24 -8.68
CA ALA A 4 -8.22 -2.35 -9.57
C ALA A 4 -7.04 -3.07 -10.22
N ILE A 5 -6.90 -2.95 -11.54
CA ILE A 5 -5.71 -3.39 -12.28
C ILE A 5 -4.89 -2.17 -12.68
N LYS A 6 -3.59 -2.20 -12.40
CA LYS A 6 -2.67 -1.09 -12.65
C LYS A 6 -1.84 -1.33 -13.92
N TYR A 7 -2.14 -0.61 -14.98
CA TYR A 7 -1.43 -0.66 -16.26
C TYR A 7 -0.37 0.43 -16.39
N ARG A 8 0.76 0.12 -17.04
CA ARG A 8 1.80 1.10 -17.39
C ARG A 8 1.37 1.86 -18.65
N LEU A 9 1.39 3.19 -18.58
CA LEU A 9 1.04 4.07 -19.71
C LEU A 9 2.28 4.65 -20.41
N TYR A 10 2.16 4.87 -21.71
CA TYR A 10 3.17 5.52 -22.58
C TYR A 10 2.50 6.69 -23.31
N PRO A 11 2.22 7.80 -22.60
CA PRO A 11 1.58 8.96 -23.21
C PRO A 11 2.52 9.66 -24.19
N THR A 12 1.95 10.27 -25.23
CA THR A 12 2.65 11.24 -26.08
C THR A 12 2.97 12.51 -25.30
N THR A 13 3.82 13.39 -25.83
CA THR A 13 4.14 14.68 -25.19
C THR A 13 2.88 15.51 -24.92
N LYS A 14 1.95 15.58 -25.89
CA LYS A 14 0.67 16.29 -25.75
C LYS A 14 -0.18 15.71 -24.61
N GLN A 15 -0.29 14.38 -24.54
CA GLN A 15 -1.03 13.69 -23.48
C GLN A 15 -0.38 13.89 -22.10
N ALA A 16 0.95 13.85 -22.02
CA ALA A 16 1.69 14.06 -20.78
C ALA A 16 1.50 15.48 -20.24
N THR A 17 1.51 16.49 -21.12
CA THR A 17 1.18 17.88 -20.76
C THR A 17 -0.25 17.99 -20.23
N MET A 18 -1.21 17.36 -20.90
CA MET A 18 -2.60 17.37 -20.45
C MET A 18 -2.80 16.69 -19.09
N PHE A 19 -2.10 15.58 -18.83
CA PHE A 19 -2.06 14.98 -17.49
C PHE A 19 -1.48 15.93 -16.44
N ALA A 20 -0.37 16.61 -16.75
CA ALA A 20 0.23 17.57 -15.83
C ALA A 20 -0.71 18.74 -15.50
N ASN A 21 -1.39 19.28 -16.51
CA ASN A 21 -2.42 20.32 -16.34
C ASN A 21 -3.56 19.82 -15.46
N THR A 22 -4.06 18.61 -15.72
CA THR A 22 -5.14 17.99 -14.92
C THR A 22 -4.73 17.80 -13.46
N PHE A 23 -3.51 17.31 -13.19
CA PHE A 23 -2.99 17.20 -11.81
C PHE A 23 -2.93 18.57 -11.12
N GLY A 24 -2.50 19.62 -11.85
CA GLY A 24 -2.46 20.99 -11.36
C GLY A 24 -3.84 21.54 -11.02
N CYS A 25 -4.81 21.36 -11.92
CA CYS A 25 -6.20 21.78 -11.74
C CYS A 25 -6.84 21.10 -10.54
N CYS A 26 -6.73 19.77 -10.44
CA CYS A 26 -7.24 19.00 -9.30
C CYS A 26 -6.65 19.49 -7.97
N ARG A 27 -5.35 19.82 -7.94
CA ARG A 27 -4.69 20.38 -6.75
C ARG A 27 -5.23 21.77 -6.40
N LYS A 28 -5.34 22.66 -7.39
CA LYS A 28 -5.83 24.04 -7.19
C LYS A 28 -7.27 24.03 -6.67
N VAL A 29 -8.16 23.29 -7.33
CA VAL A 29 -9.57 23.15 -6.92
C VAL A 29 -9.71 22.59 -5.52
N TYR A 30 -8.92 21.55 -5.16
CA TYR A 30 -8.91 21.03 -3.80
C TYR A 30 -8.57 22.12 -2.76
N ASN A 31 -7.53 22.92 -3.03
CA ASN A 31 -7.09 23.95 -2.10
C ASN A 31 -8.08 25.10 -1.99
N LEU A 32 -8.69 25.53 -3.10
CA LEU A 32 -9.74 26.56 -3.09
C LEU A 32 -10.94 26.10 -2.24
N MET A 33 -11.47 24.90 -2.52
CA MET A 33 -12.57 24.33 -1.76
C MET A 33 -12.27 24.15 -0.26
N LEU A 34 -11.03 23.78 0.08
CA LEU A 34 -10.62 23.69 1.48
C LEU A 34 -10.54 25.08 2.12
N ASN A 35 -10.04 26.09 1.38
CA ASN A 35 -9.96 27.47 1.86
C ASN A 35 -11.34 28.04 2.19
N ASP A 36 -12.28 27.97 1.24
CA ASP A 36 -13.63 28.54 1.40
C ASP A 36 -14.37 27.87 2.56
N LYS A 37 -14.20 26.55 2.74
CA LYS A 37 -14.74 25.84 3.91
C LYS A 37 -14.16 26.38 5.21
N LEU A 38 -12.84 26.60 5.26
CA LEU A 38 -12.16 27.11 6.45
C LEU A 38 -12.56 28.56 6.76
N GLU A 39 -12.67 29.41 5.75
CA GLU A 39 -13.10 30.81 5.90
C GLU A 39 -14.55 30.91 6.34
N SER A 40 -15.46 30.17 5.69
CA SER A 40 -16.86 30.09 6.09
C SER A 40 -17.02 29.62 7.53
N TYR A 41 -16.23 28.63 7.97
CA TYR A 41 -16.26 28.17 9.35
C TYR A 41 -15.76 29.23 10.34
N LYS A 42 -14.71 29.97 10.00
CA LYS A 42 -14.20 31.08 10.85
C LYS A 42 -15.24 32.19 11.01
N LEU A 43 -15.99 32.50 9.95
CA LEU A 43 -16.96 33.60 9.96
C LEU A 43 -18.33 33.20 10.55
N THR A 44 -18.80 31.99 10.28
CA THR A 44 -20.19 31.57 10.56
C THR A 44 -20.31 30.40 11.52
N GLY A 45 -19.19 29.76 11.89
CA GLY A 45 -19.18 28.50 12.64
C GLY A 45 -19.65 27.29 11.84
N LYS A 46 -19.97 27.43 10.55
CA LYS A 46 -20.50 26.36 9.69
C LYS A 46 -19.65 26.19 8.43
N PHE A 47 -19.60 24.97 7.89
CA PHE A 47 -18.91 24.70 6.64
C PHE A 47 -19.84 24.89 5.44
N VAL A 48 -19.47 25.79 4.51
CA VAL A 48 -20.20 26.00 3.26
C VAL A 48 -20.13 24.79 2.31
N SER A 49 -21.15 24.63 1.47
CA SER A 49 -21.12 23.71 0.33
C SER A 49 -20.30 24.29 -0.81
N VAL A 50 -19.33 23.53 -1.32
CA VAL A 50 -18.40 23.96 -2.35
C VAL A 50 -18.44 22.99 -3.51
N THR A 51 -18.39 23.52 -4.74
CA THR A 51 -18.33 22.72 -5.95
C THR A 51 -17.25 23.24 -6.89
N PRO A 52 -16.63 22.38 -7.72
CA PRO A 52 -15.65 22.82 -8.70
C PRO A 52 -16.17 23.85 -9.71
N ALA A 53 -17.49 23.88 -9.95
CA ALA A 53 -18.11 24.78 -10.92
C ALA A 53 -17.97 26.26 -10.51
N MET A 54 -17.96 26.55 -9.20
CA MET A 54 -17.84 27.91 -8.66
C MET A 54 -16.57 28.62 -9.18
N TYR A 55 -15.47 27.87 -9.29
CA TYR A 55 -14.16 28.42 -9.65
C TYR A 55 -13.93 28.52 -11.16
N LYS A 56 -14.85 28.02 -12.00
CA LYS A 56 -14.64 28.01 -13.47
C LYS A 56 -14.81 29.39 -14.11
N LYS A 57 -15.41 30.36 -13.41
CA LYS A 57 -15.51 31.76 -13.85
C LYS A 57 -14.14 32.44 -13.72
N ASP A 58 -13.53 32.33 -12.55
CA ASP A 58 -12.25 32.99 -12.25
C ASP A 58 -11.05 32.26 -12.85
N TYR A 59 -11.17 30.95 -13.07
CA TYR A 59 -10.11 30.10 -13.59
C TYR A 59 -10.58 29.34 -14.84
N GLN A 60 -10.57 30.02 -15.99
CA GLN A 60 -11.07 29.49 -17.26
C GLN A 60 -10.40 28.17 -17.69
N PHE A 61 -9.11 27.99 -17.39
CA PHE A 61 -8.36 26.77 -17.70
C PHE A 61 -8.95 25.50 -17.03
N LEU A 62 -9.79 25.64 -16.00
CA LEU A 62 -10.51 24.51 -15.40
C LEU A 62 -11.55 23.88 -16.34
N LYS A 63 -11.92 24.57 -17.43
CA LYS A 63 -12.82 24.04 -18.48
C LYS A 63 -12.10 23.14 -19.49
N GLU A 64 -10.76 23.21 -19.56
CA GLU A 64 -9.94 22.42 -20.49
C GLU A 64 -9.75 20.98 -20.02
N VAL A 65 -9.82 20.76 -18.70
CA VAL A 65 -9.62 19.45 -18.08
C VAL A 65 -10.92 18.67 -17.93
N ASP A 66 -10.78 17.37 -17.69
CA ASP A 66 -11.92 16.50 -17.44
C ASP A 66 -12.73 16.96 -16.21
N SER A 67 -14.03 17.22 -16.41
CA SER A 67 -14.94 17.65 -15.36
C SER A 67 -15.11 16.57 -14.27
N LEU A 68 -15.04 15.30 -14.63
CA LEU A 68 -15.13 14.17 -13.69
C LEU A 68 -13.90 14.10 -12.80
N ALA A 69 -12.74 14.53 -13.29
CA ALA A 69 -11.55 14.67 -12.47
C ALA A 69 -11.75 15.71 -11.37
N LEU A 70 -12.39 16.84 -11.68
CA LEU A 70 -12.68 17.88 -10.69
C LEU A 70 -13.79 17.45 -9.72
N ALA A 71 -14.83 16.77 -10.20
CA ALA A 71 -15.90 16.24 -9.35
C ALA A 71 -15.36 15.21 -8.33
N ASN A 72 -14.46 14.32 -8.76
CA ASN A 72 -13.79 13.39 -7.84
C ASN A 72 -12.96 14.11 -6.76
N VAL A 73 -12.40 15.29 -7.04
CA VAL A 73 -11.69 16.08 -6.02
C VAL A 73 -12.65 16.57 -4.93
N GLN A 74 -13.85 16.99 -5.30
CA GLN A 74 -14.90 17.38 -4.35
C GLN A 74 -15.30 16.18 -3.48
N LEU A 75 -15.57 15.02 -4.09
CA LEU A 75 -15.93 13.80 -3.35
C LEU A 75 -14.83 13.38 -2.37
N ASN A 76 -13.57 13.45 -2.81
CA ASN A 76 -12.42 13.15 -1.93
C ASN A 76 -12.33 14.11 -0.75
N LEU A 77 -12.59 15.41 -0.94
CA LEU A 77 -12.60 16.39 0.14
C LEU A 77 -13.76 16.12 1.11
N GLN A 78 -14.96 15.89 0.59
CA GLN A 78 -16.13 15.54 1.41
C GLN A 78 -15.89 14.28 2.25
N GLY A 79 -15.34 13.23 1.64
CA GLY A 79 -14.96 12.00 2.34
C GLY A 79 -13.91 12.23 3.42
N ALA A 80 -12.93 13.11 3.17
CA ALA A 80 -11.92 13.48 4.16
C ALA A 80 -12.53 14.23 5.36
N PHE A 81 -13.46 15.17 5.13
CA PHE A 81 -14.21 15.83 6.19
C PHE A 81 -15.07 14.82 6.97
N LYS A 82 -15.87 13.99 6.29
CA LYS A 82 -16.69 12.96 6.94
C LYS A 82 -15.85 12.05 7.84
N SER A 83 -14.68 11.63 7.35
CA SER A 83 -13.77 10.78 8.13
C SER A 83 -13.18 11.52 9.33
N CYS A 84 -12.80 12.79 9.18
CA CYS A 84 -12.26 13.62 10.26
C CYS A 84 -13.23 13.77 11.44
N PHE A 85 -14.54 13.88 11.16
CA PHE A 85 -15.57 14.06 12.17
C PHE A 85 -16.23 12.75 12.63
N ASN A 86 -15.96 11.62 11.97
CA ASN A 86 -16.47 10.33 12.41
C ASN A 86 -15.69 9.83 13.63
N LYS A 87 -16.40 9.54 14.74
CA LYS A 87 -15.82 9.06 16.01
C LYS A 87 -14.95 7.81 15.82
N SER A 88 -15.35 6.88 14.94
CA SER A 88 -14.59 5.64 14.68
C SER A 88 -13.29 5.87 13.89
N CYS A 89 -13.23 6.93 13.09
CA CYS A 89 -12.08 7.26 12.26
C CYS A 89 -11.18 8.33 12.88
N LYS A 90 -11.66 9.13 13.84
CA LYS A 90 -10.97 10.29 14.42
C LYS A 90 -9.57 9.98 14.96
N LYS A 91 -9.35 8.80 15.56
CA LYS A 91 -8.02 8.37 16.03
C LYS A 91 -7.02 8.06 14.89
N LYS A 92 -7.51 7.76 13.69
CA LYS A 92 -6.71 7.34 12.52
C LYS A 92 -6.61 8.41 11.43
N THR A 93 -7.55 9.36 11.37
CA THR A 93 -7.63 10.39 10.32
C THR A 93 -7.54 11.78 10.91
N GLY A 94 -6.55 12.56 10.47
CA GLY A 94 -6.42 13.97 10.83
C GLY A 94 -7.23 14.92 9.93
N PHE A 95 -7.29 16.19 10.30
CA PHE A 95 -7.97 17.23 9.53
C PHE A 95 -7.37 17.39 8.11
N PRO A 96 -8.21 17.64 7.08
CA PRO A 96 -7.74 17.86 5.71
C PRO A 96 -6.69 18.96 5.60
N LYS A 97 -5.58 18.69 4.89
CA LYS A 97 -4.47 19.63 4.72
C LYS A 97 -4.38 20.13 3.28
N PHE A 98 -3.91 21.36 3.11
CA PHE A 98 -3.60 21.93 1.80
C PHE A 98 -2.59 21.06 1.03
N LYS A 99 -2.82 20.89 -0.26
CA LYS A 99 -1.97 20.13 -1.17
C LYS A 99 -0.85 21.00 -1.73
N SER A 100 0.37 20.47 -1.72
CA SER A 100 1.56 21.14 -2.24
C SER A 100 1.94 20.60 -3.62
N ALA A 101 2.29 21.47 -4.56
CA ALA A 101 2.80 21.04 -5.86
C ALA A 101 4.06 20.16 -5.77
N LYS A 102 4.86 20.34 -4.72
CA LYS A 102 6.13 19.63 -4.50
C LYS A 102 5.97 18.26 -3.83
N ARG A 103 4.95 18.11 -2.97
CA ARG A 103 4.79 16.92 -2.10
C ARG A 103 3.57 16.07 -2.44
N SER A 104 2.54 16.66 -3.02
CA SER A 104 1.31 15.92 -3.32
C SER A 104 1.53 14.96 -4.48
N ARG A 105 0.90 13.79 -4.38
CA ARG A 105 0.87 12.78 -5.43
C ARG A 105 0.31 13.42 -6.72
N LYS A 106 1.01 13.19 -7.83
CA LYS A 106 0.56 13.57 -9.16
C LYS A 106 -0.44 12.53 -9.65
N SER A 107 -1.72 12.75 -9.37
CA SER A 107 -2.79 11.86 -9.78
C SER A 107 -4.13 12.56 -9.93
N TYR A 108 -4.99 12.01 -10.78
CA TYR A 108 -6.41 12.33 -10.82
C TYR A 108 -7.22 11.05 -11.08
N THR A 109 -8.50 11.07 -10.70
CA THR A 109 -9.43 9.97 -10.94
C THR A 109 -10.55 10.47 -11.82
N THR A 110 -10.90 9.71 -12.84
CA THR A 110 -12.05 9.97 -13.71
C THR A 110 -13.01 8.79 -13.66
N ASN A 111 -14.31 9.06 -13.77
CA ASN A 111 -15.34 8.04 -13.71
C ASN A 111 -15.72 7.61 -15.13
N ASN A 112 -16.08 6.34 -15.27
CA ASN A 112 -16.62 5.85 -16.53
C ASN A 112 -18.08 6.30 -16.66
N GLN A 113 -18.37 7.04 -17.73
CA GLN A 113 -19.72 7.45 -18.10
C GLN A 113 -20.00 6.88 -19.48
N LYS A 114 -20.69 5.74 -19.55
CA LYS A 114 -21.10 5.11 -20.82
C LYS A 114 -19.92 4.93 -21.81
N GLY A 115 -18.80 4.36 -21.37
CA GLY A 115 -17.66 4.03 -22.25
C GLY A 115 -16.68 5.18 -22.52
N THR A 116 -16.68 6.22 -21.67
CA THR A 116 -15.65 7.26 -21.68
C THR A 116 -14.29 6.73 -21.20
N VAL A 117 -14.30 5.67 -20.39
CA VAL A 117 -13.12 4.89 -20.02
C VAL A 117 -13.28 3.49 -20.61
N ALA A 118 -12.31 3.06 -21.42
CA ALA A 118 -12.31 1.74 -22.03
C ALA A 118 -10.88 1.23 -22.22
N ILE A 119 -10.70 -0.09 -22.15
CA ILE A 119 -9.49 -0.77 -22.59
C ILE A 119 -9.75 -1.22 -24.02
N ILE A 120 -8.92 -0.78 -24.96
CA ILE A 120 -9.07 -1.09 -26.38
C ILE A 120 -7.69 -1.42 -26.93
N ASP A 121 -7.50 -2.68 -27.32
CA ASP A 121 -6.21 -3.24 -27.75
C ASP A 121 -5.12 -2.97 -26.70
N ASN A 122 -3.97 -2.42 -27.13
CA ASN A 122 -2.87 -1.97 -26.29
C ASN A 122 -3.02 -0.50 -25.85
N THR A 123 -4.25 -0.01 -25.67
CA THR A 123 -4.52 1.37 -25.27
C THR A 123 -5.62 1.48 -24.22
N ILE A 124 -5.58 2.56 -23.44
CA ILE A 124 -6.64 2.95 -22.52
C ILE A 124 -7.23 4.25 -23.02
N LYS A 125 -8.53 4.24 -23.36
CA LYS A 125 -9.31 5.43 -23.70
C LYS A 125 -9.65 6.18 -22.42
N LEU A 126 -9.41 7.49 -22.44
CA LEU A 126 -9.69 8.40 -21.33
C LEU A 126 -10.45 9.64 -21.81
N PRO A 127 -11.34 10.23 -20.99
CA PRO A 127 -12.03 11.47 -21.33
C PRO A 127 -11.05 12.60 -21.63
N LYS A 128 -11.34 13.39 -22.67
CA LYS A 128 -10.55 14.55 -23.15
C LYS A 128 -9.11 14.25 -23.63
N ILE A 129 -8.50 13.17 -23.15
CA ILE A 129 -7.13 12.72 -23.47
C ILE A 129 -7.11 11.83 -24.73
N GLY A 130 -8.17 11.04 -24.95
CA GLY A 130 -8.24 10.04 -26.02
C GLY A 130 -7.55 8.73 -25.64
N ARG A 131 -7.05 8.00 -26.64
CA ARG A 131 -6.40 6.68 -26.47
C ARG A 131 -4.94 6.86 -26.07
N VAL A 132 -4.56 6.27 -24.95
CA VAL A 132 -3.18 6.30 -24.44
C VAL A 132 -2.58 4.91 -24.53
N LYS A 133 -1.42 4.77 -25.17
CA LYS A 133 -0.71 3.49 -25.26
C LYS A 133 -0.45 2.93 -23.85
N ALA A 134 -0.72 1.65 -23.66
CA ALA A 134 -0.61 0.98 -22.38
C ALA A 134 -0.10 -0.45 -22.56
N VAL A 135 0.58 -0.98 -21.53
CA VAL A 135 0.92 -2.41 -21.46
C VAL A 135 -0.20 -3.13 -20.72
N ILE A 136 -1.09 -3.77 -21.48
CA ILE A 136 -2.21 -4.56 -20.99
C ILE A 136 -1.70 -5.99 -20.72
N HIS A 137 -1.15 -6.19 -19.53
CA HIS A 137 -0.56 -7.46 -19.10
C HIS A 137 -1.58 -8.43 -18.49
N ARG A 138 -2.83 -7.99 -18.35
CA ARG A 138 -3.95 -8.77 -17.84
C ARG A 138 -5.21 -8.24 -18.47
N GLN A 139 -6.04 -9.11 -19.03
CA GLN A 139 -7.37 -8.75 -19.48
C GLN A 139 -8.37 -8.98 -18.34
N PRO A 140 -9.32 -8.06 -18.12
CA PRO A 140 -10.45 -8.31 -17.22
C PRO A 140 -11.36 -9.39 -17.83
N ASN A 141 -12.13 -10.08 -16.99
CA ASN A 141 -13.16 -10.99 -17.48
C ASN A 141 -14.30 -10.21 -18.14
N ALA A 142 -15.10 -10.88 -18.98
CA ALA A 142 -16.16 -10.25 -19.75
C ALA A 142 -17.28 -9.63 -18.88
N ASP A 143 -17.51 -10.18 -17.70
CA ASP A 143 -18.49 -9.73 -16.71
C ASP A 143 -18.01 -8.51 -15.89
N TRP A 144 -16.76 -8.08 -16.05
CA TRP A 144 -16.20 -6.98 -15.27
C TRP A 144 -16.54 -5.61 -15.85
N VAL A 145 -17.24 -4.80 -15.06
CA VAL A 145 -17.67 -3.45 -15.45
C VAL A 145 -16.65 -2.40 -15.00
N ILE A 146 -16.13 -1.61 -15.94
CA ILE A 146 -15.24 -0.48 -15.60
C ILE A 146 -16.01 0.64 -14.90
N LYS A 147 -15.59 1.00 -13.69
CA LYS A 147 -16.18 2.10 -12.89
C LYS A 147 -15.42 3.40 -12.99
N SER A 148 -14.10 3.34 -12.91
CA SER A 148 -13.25 4.54 -12.94
C SER A 148 -11.83 4.22 -13.36
N ALA A 149 -11.06 5.24 -13.72
CA ALA A 149 -9.63 5.15 -13.93
C ALA A 149 -8.90 6.22 -13.13
N THR A 150 -7.89 5.82 -12.38
CA THR A 150 -6.98 6.74 -11.68
C THR A 150 -5.65 6.80 -12.42
N ILE A 151 -5.34 7.96 -12.97
CA ILE A 151 -4.08 8.22 -13.66
C ILE A 151 -3.11 8.77 -12.63
N SER A 152 -1.88 8.28 -12.65
CA SER A 152 -0.83 8.75 -11.75
C SER A 152 0.53 8.80 -12.42
N GLN A 153 1.40 9.69 -11.95
CA GLN A 153 2.81 9.75 -12.33
C GLN A 153 3.68 9.48 -11.09
N ASP A 154 4.55 8.47 -11.20
CA ASP A 154 5.57 8.17 -10.19
C ASP A 154 6.78 9.12 -10.34
N ASN A 155 7.60 9.22 -9.29
CA ASN A 155 8.73 10.16 -9.23
C ASN A 155 9.85 9.89 -10.25
N ASP A 156 9.87 8.71 -10.87
CA ASP A 156 10.77 8.36 -11.97
C ASP A 156 10.24 8.78 -13.35
N GLY A 157 9.09 9.46 -13.38
CA GLY A 157 8.44 9.99 -14.59
C GLY A 157 7.44 9.02 -15.24
N LYS A 158 7.30 7.80 -14.72
CA LYS A 158 6.41 6.79 -15.28
C LYS A 158 4.95 7.07 -14.91
N TYR A 159 4.09 7.02 -15.92
CA TYR A 159 2.64 7.06 -15.82
C TYR A 159 1.99 5.69 -15.65
N TYR A 160 0.92 5.63 -14.89
CA TYR A 160 0.12 4.44 -14.68
C TYR A 160 -1.36 4.78 -14.66
N ALA A 161 -2.19 3.89 -15.20
CA ALA A 161 -3.64 3.89 -15.04
C ALA A 161 -4.03 2.74 -14.11
N SER A 162 -4.68 3.06 -13.00
CA SER A 162 -5.36 2.09 -12.14
C SER A 162 -6.83 2.07 -12.56
N VAL A 163 -7.24 1.06 -13.32
CA VAL A 163 -8.61 0.89 -13.79
C VAL A 163 -9.38 0.08 -12.75
N LEU A 164 -10.44 0.66 -12.21
CA LEU A 164 -11.31 0.04 -11.22
C LEU A 164 -12.45 -0.70 -11.93
N PHE A 165 -12.58 -1.97 -11.61
CA PHE A 165 -13.63 -2.86 -12.08
C PHE A 165 -14.56 -3.23 -10.94
N GLU A 166 -15.84 -3.33 -11.27
CA GLU A 166 -16.89 -3.91 -10.45
C GLU A 166 -17.37 -5.20 -11.11
N PHE A 167 -17.50 -6.25 -10.33
CA PHE A 167 -17.97 -7.57 -10.80
C PHE A 167 -18.56 -8.34 -9.63
N GLU A 168 -19.40 -9.32 -9.93
CA GLU A 168 -19.89 -10.27 -8.95
C GLU A 168 -18.86 -11.38 -8.77
N GLN A 169 -18.56 -11.72 -7.53
CA GLN A 169 -17.68 -12.84 -7.24
C GLN A 169 -18.24 -13.57 -6.03
N ASN A 170 -18.59 -14.82 -6.29
CA ASN A 170 -19.04 -15.77 -5.28
C ASN A 170 -17.80 -16.41 -4.68
N ILE A 171 -17.41 -15.95 -3.49
CA ILE A 171 -16.33 -16.57 -2.72
C ILE A 171 -16.95 -17.70 -1.92
N ILE A 172 -16.54 -18.93 -2.20
CA ILE A 172 -16.90 -20.10 -1.40
C ILE A 172 -15.78 -20.31 -0.40
N SER A 173 -16.10 -20.26 0.89
CA SER A 173 -15.13 -20.53 1.95
C SER A 173 -14.68 -21.98 1.88
N VAL A 174 -13.37 -22.21 1.99
CA VAL A 174 -12.83 -23.55 2.11
C VAL A 174 -13.21 -24.14 3.47
N PRO A 175 -13.41 -25.47 3.59
CA PRO A 175 -13.57 -26.11 4.88
C PRO A 175 -12.35 -25.84 5.76
N ILE A 176 -12.55 -25.67 7.07
CA ILE A 176 -11.43 -25.55 8.00
C ILE A 176 -10.69 -26.87 8.02
N SER A 177 -9.42 -26.83 7.59
CA SER A 177 -8.53 -27.97 7.54
C SER A 177 -7.28 -27.70 8.37
N ASP A 178 -6.53 -28.75 8.68
CA ASP A 178 -5.21 -28.61 9.32
C ASP A 178 -4.10 -28.27 8.31
N ASN A 179 -4.45 -27.99 7.04
CA ASN A 179 -3.54 -27.43 6.02
C ASN A 179 -3.24 -25.95 6.34
N ALA A 180 -2.47 -25.76 7.40
CA ALA A 180 -2.17 -24.48 8.00
C ALA A 180 -0.67 -24.24 8.12
N ILE A 181 -0.30 -22.96 8.08
CA ILE A 181 1.08 -22.49 8.28
C ILE A 181 1.10 -21.39 9.34
N GLY A 182 2.08 -21.44 10.24
CA GLY A 182 2.36 -20.39 11.21
C GLY A 182 3.54 -19.56 10.75
N LEU A 183 3.42 -18.23 10.79
CA LEU A 183 4.50 -17.32 10.39
C LEU A 183 4.90 -16.43 11.58
N ASP A 184 6.10 -16.68 12.11
CA ASP A 184 6.73 -15.79 13.09
C ASP A 184 7.50 -14.68 12.37
N TYR A 185 7.44 -13.45 12.88
CA TYR A 185 8.07 -12.31 12.24
C TYR A 185 9.59 -12.30 12.43
N ALA A 186 10.32 -12.20 11.32
CA ALA A 186 11.78 -12.07 11.34
C ALA A 186 12.20 -10.65 10.93
N SER A 187 12.87 -9.93 11.85
CA SER A 187 13.42 -8.59 11.53
C SER A 187 14.60 -8.64 10.55
N ASP A 188 15.37 -9.74 10.58
CA ASP A 188 16.46 -10.02 9.64
C ASP A 188 16.05 -11.05 8.59
N GLY A 189 14.90 -10.80 7.96
CA GLY A 189 14.26 -11.68 6.99
C GLY A 189 12.85 -11.15 6.71
N LEU A 190 11.90 -12.05 6.43
CA LEU A 190 10.47 -11.71 6.36
C LEU A 190 9.68 -12.40 7.46
N TYR A 191 9.79 -13.72 7.54
CA TYR A 191 9.22 -14.57 8.56
C TYR A 191 10.04 -15.86 8.70
N VAL A 192 9.84 -16.60 9.79
CA VAL A 192 10.19 -18.02 9.93
C VAL A 192 8.88 -18.82 10.00
N ASP A 193 8.76 -19.89 9.22
CA ASP A 193 7.56 -20.75 9.24
C ASP A 193 7.67 -21.90 10.26
N ASP A 194 6.59 -22.66 10.44
CA ASP A 194 6.55 -23.82 11.36
C ASP A 194 7.49 -24.97 10.95
N LYS A 195 8.02 -24.95 9.73
CA LYS A 195 9.02 -25.90 9.21
C LYS A 195 10.46 -25.35 9.33
N GLY A 196 10.64 -24.13 9.83
CA GLY A 196 11.93 -23.47 9.99
C GLY A 196 12.44 -22.79 8.71
N ASN A 197 11.65 -22.73 7.63
CA ASN A 197 12.02 -22.01 6.43
C ASN A 197 11.89 -20.50 6.64
N VAL A 198 12.79 -19.75 6.00
CA VAL A 198 12.78 -18.29 6.05
C VAL A 198 12.19 -17.74 4.76
N GLY A 199 11.20 -16.84 4.85
CA GLY A 199 10.50 -16.36 3.66
C GLY A 199 11.38 -15.64 2.62
N THR A 200 12.30 -14.78 3.07
CA THR A 200 13.30 -14.13 2.20
C THR A 200 14.36 -13.43 3.04
N ASN A 201 15.60 -13.48 2.58
CA ASN A 201 16.72 -12.75 3.18
C ASN A 201 17.18 -11.54 2.37
N HIS A 202 16.48 -11.21 1.28
CA HIS A 202 16.78 -10.02 0.48
C HIS A 202 16.63 -8.72 1.27
N LYS A 203 17.65 -7.89 1.19
CA LYS A 203 17.69 -6.55 1.81
C LYS A 203 17.89 -5.53 0.71
N TYR A 204 16.91 -5.41 -0.20
CA TYR A 204 17.03 -4.66 -1.46
C TYR A 204 17.54 -3.22 -1.28
N TYR A 205 17.14 -2.53 -0.20
CA TYR A 205 17.68 -1.20 0.08
C TYR A 205 19.16 -1.26 0.46
N ARG A 206 19.57 -2.24 1.29
CA ARG A 206 20.98 -2.43 1.69
C ARG A 206 21.85 -2.85 0.50
N GLU A 207 21.36 -3.78 -0.32
CA GLU A 207 22.01 -4.23 -1.55
C GLU A 207 22.28 -3.05 -2.51
N SER A 208 21.31 -2.14 -2.64
CA SER A 208 21.44 -0.94 -3.48
C SER A 208 22.10 0.25 -2.78
N HIS A 209 22.52 0.13 -1.51
CA HIS A 209 22.92 1.27 -0.68
C HIS A 209 24.13 2.02 -1.20
N LYS A 210 25.17 1.30 -1.67
CA LYS A 210 26.39 1.90 -2.24
C LYS A 210 26.05 2.79 -3.45
N LYS A 211 25.25 2.25 -4.38
CA LYS A 211 24.79 2.97 -5.58
C LYS A 211 23.92 4.17 -5.22
N LEU A 212 22.96 3.98 -4.32
CA LEU A 212 22.07 5.04 -3.86
C LEU A 212 22.84 6.20 -3.20
N THR A 213 23.76 5.87 -2.29
CA THR A 213 24.59 6.86 -1.58
C THR A 213 25.44 7.68 -2.56
N LYS A 214 26.07 7.03 -3.56
CA LYS A 214 26.85 7.71 -4.59
C LYS A 214 26.02 8.74 -5.35
N GLU A 215 24.83 8.35 -5.81
CA GLU A 215 23.96 9.23 -6.60
C GLU A 215 23.29 10.32 -5.76
N GLN A 216 23.02 10.06 -4.48
CA GLN A 216 22.56 11.07 -3.51
C GLN A 216 23.64 12.11 -3.18
N ARG A 217 24.91 11.69 -3.01
CA ARG A 217 26.04 12.62 -2.81
C ARG A 217 26.25 13.54 -4.01
N LYS A 218 26.10 13.03 -5.24
CA LYS A 218 26.12 13.88 -6.44
C LYS A 218 24.97 14.89 -6.40
N LEU A 219 23.76 14.45 -6.07
CA LEU A 219 22.57 15.30 -6.00
C LEU A 219 22.73 16.44 -4.98
N SER A 220 23.29 16.16 -3.80
CA SER A 220 23.44 17.16 -2.74
C SER A 220 24.43 18.27 -3.09
N ARG A 221 25.42 17.98 -3.95
CA ARG A 221 26.42 18.94 -4.42
C ARG A 221 25.96 19.81 -5.60
N MET A 222 24.81 19.51 -6.20
CA MET A 222 24.30 20.26 -7.36
C MET A 222 23.56 21.53 -6.95
N LYS A 223 23.67 22.59 -7.77
CA LYS A 223 22.90 23.85 -7.62
C LYS A 223 21.40 23.57 -7.57
N GLY A 224 20.72 24.06 -6.53
CA GLY A 224 19.31 23.77 -6.26
C GLY A 224 19.06 22.66 -5.24
N SER A 225 20.12 22.16 -4.59
CA SER A 225 20.02 21.17 -3.51
C SER A 225 19.59 21.77 -2.18
N LYS A 226 19.93 23.04 -1.92
CA LYS A 226 19.56 23.72 -0.68
C LYS A 226 18.10 24.17 -0.69
N LYS A 227 17.50 24.26 0.49
CA LYS A 227 16.12 24.72 0.67
C LYS A 227 16.03 26.18 0.24
N GLY A 228 15.10 26.48 -0.66
CA GLY A 228 14.87 27.85 -1.17
C GLY A 228 15.56 28.16 -2.49
N GLU A 229 16.55 27.36 -2.91
CA GLU A 229 17.22 27.57 -4.19
C GLU A 229 16.36 27.11 -5.38
N ALA A 230 16.49 27.84 -6.49
CA ALA A 230 15.96 27.43 -7.78
C ALA A 230 16.66 26.14 -8.24
N LYS A 231 15.87 25.13 -8.59
CA LYS A 231 16.39 23.84 -9.04
C LYS A 231 16.97 23.95 -10.44
N SER A 232 18.27 23.69 -10.59
CA SER A 232 18.89 23.62 -11.91
C SER A 232 18.39 22.41 -12.71
N ASN A 233 18.47 22.47 -14.04
CA ASN A 233 18.15 21.34 -14.91
C ASN A 233 19.02 20.12 -14.60
N ASN A 234 20.29 20.33 -14.24
CA ASN A 234 21.22 19.26 -13.84
C ASN A 234 20.77 18.58 -12.53
N TYR A 235 20.34 19.37 -11.54
CA TYR A 235 19.76 18.84 -10.31
C TYR A 235 18.52 17.98 -10.59
N ILE A 236 17.62 18.44 -11.47
CA ILE A 236 16.40 17.69 -11.82
C ILE A 236 16.75 16.37 -12.52
N LYS A 237 17.69 16.40 -13.47
CA LYS A 237 18.20 15.19 -14.15
C LYS A 237 18.78 14.19 -13.14
N GLN A 238 19.56 14.66 -12.18
CA GLN A 238 20.15 13.80 -11.15
C GLN A 238 19.11 13.28 -10.16
N LEU A 239 18.12 14.09 -9.77
CA LEU A 239 17.02 13.67 -8.92
C LEU A 239 16.22 12.53 -9.58
N HIS A 240 16.00 12.60 -10.89
CA HIS A 240 15.38 11.50 -11.65
C HIS A 240 16.21 10.21 -11.57
N LYS A 241 17.55 10.27 -11.62
CA LYS A 241 18.40 9.07 -11.44
C LYS A 241 18.22 8.45 -10.06
N VAL A 242 18.23 9.27 -9.00
CA VAL A 242 17.97 8.82 -7.62
C VAL A 242 16.58 8.20 -7.49
N ASN A 243 15.56 8.84 -8.07
CA ASN A 243 14.18 8.32 -8.06
C ASN A 243 14.06 6.98 -8.79
N LYS A 244 14.78 6.77 -9.90
CA LYS A 244 14.82 5.49 -10.61
C LYS A 244 15.40 4.36 -9.74
N ILE A 245 16.45 4.65 -8.95
CA ILE A 245 17.02 3.67 -8.01
C ILE A 245 16.00 3.31 -6.92
N HIS A 246 15.38 4.32 -6.29
CA HIS A 246 14.32 4.07 -5.30
C HIS A 246 13.16 3.27 -5.89
N LYS A 247 12.77 3.56 -7.13
CA LYS A 247 11.70 2.83 -7.81
C LYS A 247 12.09 1.38 -8.08
N HIS A 248 13.33 1.13 -8.48
CA HIS A 248 13.84 -0.23 -8.68
C HIS A 248 13.79 -1.04 -7.38
N ILE A 249 14.32 -0.49 -6.28
CA ILE A 249 14.27 -1.13 -4.93
C ILE A 249 12.82 -1.44 -4.53
N SER A 250 11.91 -0.47 -4.69
CA SER A 250 10.50 -0.66 -4.37
C SER A 250 9.83 -1.73 -5.23
N ASN A 251 10.18 -1.83 -6.51
CA ASN A 251 9.62 -2.83 -7.41
C ASN A 251 10.16 -4.23 -7.11
N GLN A 252 11.46 -4.39 -6.85
CA GLN A 252 12.04 -5.69 -6.46
C GLN A 252 11.39 -6.23 -5.20
N ARG A 253 11.24 -5.37 -4.17
CA ARG A 253 10.54 -5.72 -2.94
C ARG A 253 9.10 -6.13 -3.20
N LEU A 254 8.37 -5.32 -3.98
CA LEU A 254 6.97 -5.60 -4.31
C LEU A 254 6.81 -6.94 -5.04
N ASP A 255 7.68 -7.22 -6.02
CA ASP A 255 7.67 -8.46 -6.79
C ASP A 255 7.91 -9.68 -5.88
N ASN A 256 8.95 -9.61 -5.04
CA ASN A 256 9.27 -10.67 -4.09
C ASN A 256 8.10 -10.98 -3.15
N LEU A 257 7.54 -9.94 -2.51
CA LEU A 257 6.41 -10.10 -1.58
C LEU A 257 5.16 -10.62 -2.29
N GLN A 258 4.92 -10.21 -3.54
CA GLN A 258 3.80 -10.71 -4.34
C GLN A 258 3.96 -12.19 -4.67
N LYS A 259 5.17 -12.66 -4.98
CA LYS A 259 5.45 -14.08 -5.24
C LYS A 259 5.22 -14.91 -3.97
N ILE A 260 5.89 -14.56 -2.87
CA ILE A 260 5.79 -15.29 -1.59
C ILE A 260 4.34 -15.35 -1.10
N SER A 261 3.62 -14.22 -1.08
CA SER A 261 2.22 -14.23 -0.62
C SER A 261 1.27 -14.97 -1.57
N THR A 262 1.57 -15.05 -2.86
CA THR A 262 0.78 -15.89 -3.79
C THR A 262 1.05 -17.36 -3.54
N GLU A 263 2.31 -17.74 -3.37
CA GLU A 263 2.74 -19.10 -3.09
C GLU A 263 2.05 -19.64 -1.84
N ILE A 264 2.12 -18.90 -0.73
CA ILE A 264 1.47 -19.27 0.53
C ILE A 264 -0.06 -19.40 0.34
N ALA A 265 -0.71 -18.42 -0.29
CA ALA A 265 -2.15 -18.44 -0.49
C ALA A 265 -2.63 -19.58 -1.42
N ASN A 266 -1.74 -20.07 -2.29
CA ASN A 266 -2.04 -21.23 -3.12
C ASN A 266 -1.88 -22.54 -2.33
N GLN A 267 -0.87 -22.66 -1.48
CA GLN A 267 -0.53 -23.91 -0.78
C GLN A 267 -1.39 -24.16 0.47
N TYR A 268 -1.67 -23.13 1.27
CA TYR A 268 -2.29 -23.29 2.60
C TYR A 268 -3.72 -22.75 2.63
N ASP A 269 -4.58 -23.35 3.44
CA ASP A 269 -5.98 -22.94 3.63
C ASP A 269 -6.13 -21.98 4.81
N VAL A 270 -5.25 -22.13 5.81
CA VAL A 270 -5.18 -21.26 6.99
C VAL A 270 -3.76 -20.72 7.14
N VAL A 271 -3.64 -19.41 7.29
CA VAL A 271 -2.37 -18.75 7.59
C VAL A 271 -2.48 -18.03 8.92
N CYS A 272 -1.64 -18.41 9.88
CA CYS A 272 -1.61 -17.85 11.22
C CYS A 272 -0.42 -16.90 11.37
N VAL A 273 -0.66 -15.68 11.82
CA VAL A 273 0.38 -14.65 12.02
C VAL A 273 0.16 -13.92 13.33
N GLU A 274 1.20 -13.34 13.91
CA GLU A 274 1.03 -12.43 15.06
C GLU A 274 0.45 -11.07 14.65
N SER A 275 -0.37 -10.50 15.54
CA SER A 275 -0.95 -9.15 15.42
C SER A 275 0.06 -8.04 15.75
N LEU A 276 1.15 -7.99 14.98
CA LEU A 276 2.23 -7.04 15.20
C LEU A 276 1.89 -5.62 14.74
N ASN A 277 2.16 -4.64 15.61
CA ASN A 277 2.09 -3.23 15.23
C ASN A 277 3.36 -2.81 14.50
N MET A 278 3.40 -3.07 13.20
CA MET A 278 4.54 -2.75 12.33
C MET A 278 4.95 -1.27 12.37
N LYS A 279 4.00 -0.35 12.60
CA LYS A 279 4.33 1.08 12.75
C LYS A 279 5.14 1.33 14.01
N ALA A 280 4.72 0.75 15.14
CA ALA A 280 5.48 0.84 16.39
C ALA A 280 6.86 0.19 16.26
N MET A 281 6.96 -0.99 15.63
CA MET A 281 8.21 -1.70 15.42
C MET A 281 9.16 -1.00 14.43
N SER A 282 8.62 -0.20 13.51
CA SER A 282 9.42 0.61 12.57
C SER A 282 9.96 1.92 13.18
N SER A 283 9.55 2.26 14.40
CA SER A 283 9.95 3.50 15.06
C SER A 283 11.42 3.49 15.48
N LYS A 284 12.03 4.67 15.60
CA LYS A 284 13.48 4.85 15.86
C LYS A 284 13.94 4.23 17.19
N GLY A 285 13.06 3.98 18.15
CA GLY A 285 13.41 3.51 19.49
C GLY A 285 13.93 2.07 19.57
N PHE A 286 13.62 1.22 18.59
CA PHE A 286 13.96 -0.22 18.61
C PHE A 286 15.21 -0.59 17.79
N GLY A 287 15.88 0.36 17.13
CA GLY A 287 17.07 0.10 16.29
C GLY A 287 16.81 -0.69 15.00
N ASN A 288 15.69 -1.41 14.89
CA ASN A 288 15.35 -2.31 13.78
C ASN A 288 14.54 -1.66 12.66
N GLY A 289 14.18 -0.38 12.79
CA GLY A 289 13.28 0.29 11.85
C GLY A 289 13.75 0.23 10.39
N LYS A 290 15.07 0.27 10.14
CA LYS A 290 15.61 0.16 8.77
C LYS A 290 15.40 -1.23 8.16
N SER A 291 15.56 -2.30 8.96
CA SER A 291 15.36 -3.68 8.51
C SER A 291 13.87 -3.99 8.31
N THR A 292 13.04 -3.62 9.28
CA THR A 292 11.58 -3.75 9.23
C THR A 292 10.96 -3.01 8.05
N LEU A 293 11.47 -1.82 7.73
CA LEU A 293 11.00 -1.06 6.57
C LEU A 293 11.55 -1.61 5.25
N ASP A 294 12.66 -2.34 5.26
CA ASP A 294 13.21 -2.93 4.04
C ASP A 294 12.55 -4.27 3.70
N ASN A 295 12.26 -5.12 4.69
CA ASN A 295 11.60 -6.40 4.46
C ASN A 295 10.14 -6.25 4.01
N GLY A 296 9.44 -5.20 4.43
CA GLY A 296 8.08 -4.90 3.99
C GLY A 296 7.01 -5.84 4.54
N TYR A 297 7.22 -6.44 5.72
CA TYR A 297 6.27 -7.40 6.32
C TYR A 297 4.83 -6.88 6.43
N GLY A 298 4.63 -5.60 6.77
CA GLY A 298 3.28 -5.00 6.79
C GLY A 298 2.59 -4.97 5.41
N MET A 299 3.36 -4.82 4.32
CA MET A 299 2.81 -4.94 2.97
C MET A 299 2.47 -6.39 2.63
N PHE A 300 3.30 -7.33 3.07
CA PHE A 300 3.09 -8.75 2.90
C PHE A 300 1.81 -9.24 3.60
N LEU A 301 1.55 -8.82 4.84
CA LEU A 301 0.31 -9.15 5.56
C LEU A 301 -0.94 -8.67 4.81
N ASN A 302 -0.92 -7.43 4.29
CA ASN A 302 -2.03 -6.94 3.48
C ASN A 302 -2.22 -7.78 2.21
N MET A 303 -1.14 -8.32 1.63
CA MET A 303 -1.23 -9.19 0.46
C MET A 303 -1.81 -10.55 0.78
N LEU A 304 -1.39 -11.17 1.89
CA LEU A 304 -2.01 -12.40 2.37
C LEU A 304 -3.50 -12.20 2.63
N GLU A 305 -3.87 -11.11 3.31
CA GLU A 305 -5.27 -10.81 3.68
C GLU A 305 -6.19 -10.81 2.46
N TYR A 306 -5.90 -10.01 1.42
CA TYR A 306 -6.77 -10.01 0.24
C TYR A 306 -6.65 -11.28 -0.59
N LYS A 307 -5.48 -11.96 -0.64
CA LYS A 307 -5.31 -13.17 -1.47
C LYS A 307 -6.00 -14.38 -0.89
N LEU A 308 -5.99 -14.52 0.43
CA LEU A 308 -6.69 -15.58 1.14
C LEU A 308 -8.19 -15.31 1.06
N ALA A 309 -8.63 -14.08 1.33
CA ALA A 309 -10.03 -13.68 1.17
C ALA A 309 -10.57 -13.94 -0.25
N ASP A 310 -9.84 -13.52 -1.30
CA ASP A 310 -10.20 -13.78 -2.71
C ASP A 310 -10.38 -15.27 -3.05
N ARG A 311 -9.85 -16.19 -2.21
CA ARG A 311 -9.89 -17.65 -2.35
C ARG A 311 -10.80 -18.34 -1.32
N GLY A 312 -11.50 -17.60 -0.47
CA GLY A 312 -12.30 -18.17 0.62
C GLY A 312 -11.48 -18.83 1.74
N LYS A 313 -10.20 -18.44 1.87
CA LYS A 313 -9.23 -18.96 2.82
C LYS A 313 -9.04 -18.02 4.01
N TYR A 314 -8.40 -18.50 5.08
CA TYR A 314 -8.36 -17.82 6.37
C TYR A 314 -7.00 -17.21 6.67
N LEU A 315 -6.99 -15.93 7.10
CA LEU A 315 -5.85 -15.29 7.74
C LEU A 315 -6.21 -15.04 9.21
N VAL A 316 -5.58 -15.78 10.12
CA VAL A 316 -5.83 -15.67 11.55
C VAL A 316 -4.71 -14.84 12.20
N LYS A 317 -5.09 -13.81 12.95
CA LYS A 317 -4.16 -12.94 13.67
C LYS A 317 -4.18 -13.29 15.15
N VAL A 318 -3.12 -13.93 15.62
CA VAL A 318 -2.92 -14.26 17.04
C VAL A 318 -2.55 -12.99 17.82
N ASP A 319 -3.04 -12.88 19.06
CA ASP A 319 -2.72 -11.74 19.91
C ASP A 319 -1.20 -11.63 20.16
N LYS A 320 -0.64 -10.44 20.02
CA LYS A 320 0.81 -10.19 20.17
C LYS A 320 1.35 -10.46 21.59
N TRP A 321 0.49 -10.60 22.59
CA TRP A 321 0.86 -10.94 23.96
C TRP A 321 0.80 -12.44 24.22
N TYR A 322 0.30 -13.23 23.26
CA TYR A 322 0.41 -14.68 23.29
C TYR A 322 1.90 -15.05 23.36
N PRO A 323 2.36 -15.81 24.37
CA PRO A 323 3.77 -16.05 24.60
C PRO A 323 4.34 -17.16 23.69
N SER A 324 4.16 -17.01 22.38
CA SER A 324 4.52 -17.95 21.30
C SER A 324 5.97 -18.45 21.43
N SER A 325 6.92 -17.56 21.70
CA SER A 325 8.35 -17.89 21.83
C SER A 325 8.75 -18.50 23.18
N GLN A 326 7.89 -18.41 24.19
CA GLN A 326 8.17 -18.91 25.55
C GLN A 326 7.48 -20.24 25.85
N ILE A 327 6.45 -20.64 25.10
CA ILE A 327 5.77 -21.92 25.31
C ILE A 327 6.51 -23.01 24.53
N CYS A 328 6.76 -24.17 25.14
CA CYS A 328 7.21 -25.34 24.39
C CYS A 328 6.06 -25.86 23.53
N HIS A 329 6.23 -25.91 22.21
CA HIS A 329 5.21 -26.46 21.32
C HIS A 329 4.88 -27.93 21.63
N CYS A 330 5.86 -28.71 22.10
CA CYS A 330 5.70 -30.14 22.39
C CYS A 330 4.90 -30.40 23.68
N CYS A 331 5.28 -29.78 24.80
CA CYS A 331 4.71 -30.10 26.13
C CYS A 331 3.88 -28.97 26.76
N GLY A 332 3.81 -27.79 26.16
CA GLY A 332 3.07 -26.63 26.68
C GLY A 332 3.72 -25.90 27.86
N LYS A 333 4.85 -26.38 28.41
CA LYS A 333 5.55 -25.71 29.51
C LYS A 333 6.05 -24.33 29.07
N LYS A 334 5.92 -23.34 29.95
CA LYS A 334 6.40 -21.97 29.73
C LYS A 334 7.82 -21.79 30.22
N HIS A 335 8.64 -21.13 29.40
CA HIS A 335 10.06 -20.82 29.58
C HIS A 335 10.26 -19.30 29.58
N PRO A 336 10.10 -18.62 30.74
CA PRO A 336 10.19 -17.16 30.86
C PRO A 336 11.54 -16.58 30.42
N GLU A 337 12.62 -17.35 30.52
CA GLU A 337 13.97 -17.00 30.09
C GLU A 337 14.04 -16.65 28.59
N MET A 338 13.16 -17.22 27.76
CA MET A 338 13.06 -16.93 26.33
C MET A 338 12.67 -15.47 26.01
N LYS A 339 12.31 -14.67 27.03
CA LYS A 339 12.20 -13.22 26.91
C LYS A 339 13.53 -12.57 26.53
N ASP A 340 14.66 -13.18 26.88
CA ASP A 340 15.97 -12.70 26.42
C ASP A 340 16.15 -13.00 24.93
N LEU A 341 16.15 -11.93 24.12
CA LEU A 341 16.24 -12.04 22.67
C LEU A 341 17.55 -12.69 22.18
N ARG A 342 18.59 -12.75 23.02
CA ARG A 342 19.88 -13.40 22.73
C ARG A 342 19.79 -14.91 22.72
N ILE A 343 18.80 -15.50 23.39
CA ILE A 343 18.57 -16.94 23.37
C ILE A 343 17.89 -17.29 22.05
N ARG A 344 18.58 -18.01 21.17
CA ARG A 344 18.12 -18.33 19.80
C ARG A 344 17.71 -19.80 19.63
N ILE A 345 18.14 -20.66 20.54
CA ILE A 345 17.79 -22.07 20.60
C ILE A 345 16.83 -22.26 21.75
N PHE A 346 15.71 -22.92 21.48
CA PHE A 346 14.74 -23.31 22.49
C PHE A 346 15.04 -24.74 22.92
N THR A 347 15.35 -24.94 24.20
CA THR A 347 15.62 -26.25 24.79
C THR A 347 14.65 -26.44 25.96
N CYS A 348 13.90 -27.54 25.96
CA CYS A 348 12.94 -27.88 27.01
C CYS A 348 13.35 -29.14 27.75
N ASP A 349 12.99 -29.22 29.03
CA ASP A 349 13.18 -30.40 29.88
C ASP A 349 12.48 -31.66 29.34
N CYS A 350 11.50 -31.52 28.43
CA CYS A 350 10.87 -32.66 27.74
C CYS A 350 11.77 -33.28 26.64
N GLY A 351 12.99 -32.78 26.47
CA GLY A 351 13.95 -33.26 25.45
C GLY A 351 13.82 -32.57 24.09
N PHE A 352 12.85 -31.66 23.92
CA PHE A 352 12.67 -30.95 22.66
C PHE A 352 13.69 -29.82 22.49
N THR A 353 14.38 -29.77 21.34
CA THR A 353 15.32 -28.69 20.99
C THR A 353 15.10 -28.23 19.56
N ILE A 354 14.91 -26.93 19.37
CA ILE A 354 14.63 -26.33 18.05
C ILE A 354 15.03 -24.85 18.04
N SER A 355 15.03 -24.19 16.88
CA SER A 355 15.18 -22.73 16.84
C SER A 355 13.99 -22.03 17.53
N ARG A 356 14.27 -20.97 18.30
CA ARG A 356 13.23 -20.23 19.03
C ARG A 356 12.13 -19.70 18.10
N ASP A 357 12.52 -19.17 16.95
CA ASP A 357 11.60 -18.56 15.99
C ASP A 357 10.71 -19.64 15.34
N GLN A 358 11.23 -20.85 15.07
CA GLN A 358 10.41 -21.98 14.60
C GLN A 358 9.45 -22.49 15.68
N ASN A 359 9.89 -22.58 16.94
CA ASN A 359 8.99 -22.91 18.05
C ASN A 359 7.85 -21.88 18.17
N ALA A 360 8.16 -20.59 18.02
CA ALA A 360 7.16 -19.54 18.00
C ALA A 360 6.16 -19.73 16.83
N ALA A 361 6.65 -19.99 15.61
CA ALA A 361 5.82 -20.24 14.43
C ALA A 361 4.87 -21.44 14.62
N LEU A 362 5.36 -22.54 15.21
CA LEU A 362 4.55 -23.71 15.57
C LEU A 362 3.44 -23.36 16.58
N ASN A 363 3.75 -22.57 17.60
CA ASN A 363 2.75 -22.13 18.57
C ASN A 363 1.73 -21.15 17.96
N ILE A 364 2.16 -20.23 17.10
CA ILE A 364 1.27 -19.32 16.36
C ILE A 364 0.28 -20.10 15.49
N LYS A 365 0.76 -21.14 14.79
CA LYS A 365 -0.10 -22.04 14.01
C LYS A 365 -1.17 -22.70 14.88
N ASN A 366 -0.75 -23.34 15.97
CA ASN A 366 -1.66 -24.05 16.87
C ASN A 366 -2.70 -23.12 17.49
N GLU A 367 -2.26 -21.95 17.98
CA GLU A 367 -3.16 -20.97 18.59
C GLU A 367 -4.13 -20.38 17.56
N GLY A 368 -3.65 -20.08 16.35
CA GLY A 368 -4.52 -19.60 15.28
C GLY A 368 -5.58 -20.63 14.86
N LEU A 369 -5.22 -21.91 14.79
CA LEU A 369 -6.18 -22.99 14.53
C LEU A 369 -7.20 -23.13 15.67
N ARG A 370 -6.76 -23.01 16.93
CA ARG A 370 -7.64 -23.03 18.10
C ARG A 370 -8.67 -21.90 18.04
N ILE A 371 -8.22 -20.67 17.75
CA ILE A 371 -9.06 -19.48 17.60
C ILE A 371 -10.09 -19.70 16.49
N LEU A 372 -9.64 -20.10 15.30
CA LEU A 372 -10.51 -20.30 14.14
C LEU A 372 -11.59 -21.36 14.38
N LYS A 373 -11.21 -22.49 14.99
CA LYS A 373 -12.17 -23.54 15.38
C LYS A 373 -13.19 -22.98 16.39
N SER A 374 -12.74 -22.26 17.42
CA SER A 374 -13.64 -21.70 18.44
C SER A 374 -14.63 -20.65 17.91
N GLU A 375 -14.23 -19.81 16.96
CA GLU A 375 -15.12 -18.80 16.35
C GLU A 375 -16.20 -19.45 15.48
N THR A 376 -15.90 -20.61 14.89
CA THR A 376 -16.84 -21.34 14.03
C THR A 376 -17.91 -22.08 14.82
N PHE A 377 -17.59 -22.59 16.01
CA PHE A 377 -18.60 -23.25 16.88
C PHE A 377 -19.48 -22.26 17.65
N ALA A 378 -19.12 -20.98 17.67
CA ALA A 378 -19.88 -19.92 18.33
C ALA A 378 -20.84 -19.16 17.40
N ALA A 379 -20.74 -19.39 16.08
CA ALA A 379 -21.58 -18.82 15.03
C ALA A 379 -22.57 -19.86 14.51
#